data_AF-A0A662GCV0-F1
#
_entry.id   AF-A0A662GCV0-F1
#
_cell.length_a   1.000
_cell.length_b   1.000
_cell.length_c   1.000
_cell.angle_alpha   90.00
_cell.angle_beta   90.00
_cell.angle_gamma   90.00
#
_symmetry.space_group_name_H-M   'P 1'
#
loop_
_entity.id
_entity.type
_entity.pdbx_description
1 polymer ?
#
loop_
_entity_poly.entity_id
_entity_poly.type
_entity_poly.pdbx_seq_one_letter_code
_entity_poly.pdbx_strand_id
1 'polypeptide(L)'
;MKAVLFDLDGTLADSTEAHIAAWLKSLEYLGISRSRELLTRLMGLSSIDIARKLLPPHMAERAEELAGIKDSIFMKEMVRLFT
;
A
#
# COMPACT_ATOMS: atom_id res chain seq x y z
N MET A 1 -33.94 2.82 -9.61
CA MET A 1 -32.82 3.75 -9.91
C MET A 1 -31.52 3.00 -9.61
N LYS A 2 -30.75 2.61 -10.63
CA LYS A 2 -29.40 2.04 -10.44
C LYS A 2 -28.43 2.98 -11.13
N ALA A 3 -28.00 3.99 -10.41
CA ALA A 3 -26.85 4.78 -10.83
C ALA A 3 -25.61 3.98 -10.41
N VAL A 4 -24.93 3.41 -11.40
CA VAL A 4 -23.54 3.00 -11.26
C VAL A 4 -22.78 3.92 -12.21
N LEU A 5 -22.37 5.09 -11.71
CA LEU A 5 -21.37 5.89 -12.39
C LEU A 5 -20.00 5.27 -12.07
N PHE A 6 -19.45 4.52 -13.00
CA PHE A 6 -18.00 4.33 -13.06
C PHE A 6 -17.47 5.31 -14.10
N ASP A 7 -16.82 6.37 -13.60
CA ASP A 7 -15.86 7.17 -14.35
C ASP A 7 -14.78 7.59 -13.35
N LEU A 8 -13.74 6.77 -13.19
CA LEU A 8 -12.60 7.01 -12.29
C LEU A 8 -11.37 6.10 -12.60
N ASP A 9 -11.33 5.42 -13.75
CA ASP A 9 -10.28 4.41 -14.02
C ASP A 9 -8.86 4.99 -14.04
N GLY A 10 -8.68 6.26 -14.41
CA GLY A 10 -7.36 6.93 -14.36
C GLY A 10 -6.90 7.21 -12.92
N THR A 11 -7.74 7.84 -12.10
CA THR A 11 -7.34 8.27 -10.74
C THR A 11 -7.26 7.12 -9.73
N LEU A 12 -8.15 6.12 -9.84
CA LEU A 12 -8.11 4.95 -8.96
C LEU A 12 -6.93 4.03 -9.31
N ALA A 13 -6.64 3.81 -10.59
CA ALA A 13 -5.45 3.08 -11.01
C ALA A 13 -4.17 3.78 -10.55
N ASP A 14 -4.07 5.11 -10.74
CA ASP A 14 -2.90 5.90 -10.32
C ASP A 14 -2.70 5.84 -8.80
N SER A 15 -3.77 5.94 -8.01
CA SER A 15 -3.68 5.83 -6.55
C SER A 15 -3.27 4.43 -6.08
N THR A 16 -3.73 3.37 -6.78
CA THR A 16 -3.38 1.98 -6.47
C THR A 16 -1.89 1.73 -6.70
N GLU A 17 -1.33 2.25 -7.79
CA GLU A 17 0.10 2.13 -8.07
C GLU A 17 0.96 2.87 -7.03
N ALA A 18 0.55 4.07 -6.62
CA ALA A 18 1.22 4.80 -5.55
C ALA A 18 1.18 4.03 -4.22
N HIS A 19 0.06 3.38 -3.88
CA HIS A 19 -0.02 2.51 -2.71
C HIS A 19 0.92 1.30 -2.80
N ILE A 20 0.95 0.61 -3.94
CA ILE A 20 1.84 -0.55 -4.16
C ILE A 20 3.30 -0.14 -4.04
N ALA A 21 3.70 0.98 -4.64
CA ALA A 21 5.06 1.51 -4.55
C ALA A 21 5.45 1.84 -3.09
N ALA A 22 4.55 2.47 -2.33
CA ALA A 22 4.79 2.79 -0.93
C ALA A 22 4.98 1.52 -0.07
N TRP A 23 4.19 0.47 -0.32
CA TRP A 23 4.36 -0.82 0.34
C TRP A 23 5.71 -1.47 0.01
N LEU A 24 6.11 -1.53 -1.27
CA LEU A 24 7.40 -2.09 -1.66
C LEU A 24 8.57 -1.38 -0.95
N LYS A 25 8.55 -0.04 -0.93
CA LYS A 25 9.56 0.76 -0.22
C LYS A 25 9.54 0.52 1.28
N SER A 26 8.36 0.42 1.90
CA SER A 26 8.25 0.13 3.34
C SER A 26 8.84 -1.22 3.72
N LEU A 27 8.67 -2.23 2.86
CA LEU A 27 9.23 -3.56 3.07
C LEU A 27 10.75 -3.60 2.89
N GLU A 28 11.28 -2.81 1.95
CA GLU A 28 12.72 -2.64 1.74
C GLU A 28 13.43 -2.12 3.00
N TYR A 29 12.82 -1.15 3.71
CA TYR A 29 13.34 -0.66 5.00
C TYR A 29 13.44 -1.75 6.07
N LEU A 30 12.62 -2.80 5.98
CA LEU A 30 12.65 -3.94 6.90
C LEU A 30 13.47 -5.12 6.37
N GLY A 31 14.10 -4.99 5.20
CA GLY A 31 14.83 -6.08 4.55
C GLY A 31 13.93 -7.21 4.04
N ILE A 32 12.65 -6.92 3.79
CA ILE A 32 11.65 -7.91 3.34
C ILE A 32 11.40 -7.74 1.85
N SER A 33 11.49 -8.84 1.10
CA SER A 33 11.13 -8.87 -0.31
C SER A 33 9.75 -9.52 -0.51
N ARG A 34 8.83 -8.83 -1.20
CA ARG A 34 7.52 -9.36 -1.63
C ARG A 34 7.28 -9.03 -3.09
N SER A 35 6.50 -9.87 -3.77
CA SER A 35 6.15 -9.62 -5.16
C SER A 35 5.10 -8.51 -5.27
N ARG A 36 5.21 -7.73 -6.35
CA ARG A 36 4.18 -6.76 -6.72
C ARG A 36 2.81 -7.44 -6.90
N GLU A 37 2.78 -8.62 -7.51
CA GLU A 37 1.55 -9.39 -7.72
C GLU A 37 0.84 -9.72 -6.39
N LEU A 38 1.58 -10.09 -5.34
CA LEU A 38 1.00 -10.30 -4.02
C LEU A 38 0.36 -9.00 -3.52
N LEU A 39 1.10 -7.88 -3.57
CA LEU A 39 0.57 -6.58 -3.13
C LEU A 39 -0.70 -6.18 -3.89
N THR A 40 -0.71 -6.34 -5.21
CA THR A 40 -1.90 -6.07 -6.05
C THR A 40 -3.11 -6.85 -5.56
N ARG A 41 -2.97 -8.13 -5.19
CA ARG A 41 -4.07 -8.96 -4.68
C ARG A 41 -4.55 -8.55 -3.28
N LEU A 42 -3.74 -7.82 -2.54
CA LEU A 42 -4.07 -7.33 -1.20
C LEU A 42 -4.71 -5.94 -1.21
N MET A 43 -4.72 -5.25 -2.36
CA MET A 43 -5.36 -3.94 -2.47
C MET A 43 -6.87 -4.04 -2.19
N GLY A 44 -7.40 -3.01 -1.52
CA GLY A 44 -8.78 -3.00 -1.02
C GLY A 44 -8.94 -3.54 0.41
N LEU A 45 -7.90 -4.15 0.99
CA LEU A 45 -7.85 -4.46 2.42
C LEU A 45 -7.41 -3.24 3.24
N SER A 46 -7.63 -3.30 4.56
CA SER A 46 -7.11 -2.29 5.48
C SER A 46 -5.57 -2.32 5.54
N SER A 47 -4.92 -1.19 5.80
CA SER A 47 -3.45 -1.13 5.89
C SER A 47 -2.87 -2.13 6.90
N ILE A 48 -3.55 -2.32 8.04
CA ILE A 48 -3.10 -3.26 9.07
C ILE A 48 -3.21 -4.72 8.62
N ASP A 49 -4.27 -5.07 7.88
CA ASP A 49 -4.44 -6.43 7.34
C ASP A 49 -3.44 -6.73 6.23
N ILE A 50 -3.13 -5.73 5.40
CA ILE A 50 -2.05 -5.83 4.40
C ILE A 50 -0.71 -6.06 5.11
N ALA A 51 -0.37 -5.25 6.11
CA ALA A 51 0.88 -5.38 6.85
C ALA A 51 1.05 -6.78 7.48
N ARG A 52 0.00 -7.29 8.14
CA ARG A 52 -0.01 -8.65 8.72
C ARG A 52 0.21 -9.75 7.67
N LYS A 53 -0.29 -9.59 6.46
CA LYS A 53 -0.13 -10.56 5.36
C LYS A 53 1.25 -10.47 4.69
N LEU A 54 1.91 -9.33 4.76
CA LEU A 54 3.24 -9.11 4.17
C LEU A 54 4.37 -9.51 5.11
N LEU A 55 4.18 -9.40 6.42
CA LEU A 55 5.22 -9.73 7.40
C LEU A 55 5.40 -11.25 7.53
N PRO A 56 6.64 -11.74 7.70
CA PRO A 56 6.87 -13.12 8.11
C PRO A 56 6.37 -13.33 9.55
N PRO A 57 6.05 -14.58 9.95
CA PRO A 57 5.46 -14.84 11.26
C PRO A 57 6.27 -14.33 12.46
N HIS A 58 7.60 -14.34 12.36
CA HIS A 58 8.51 -13.88 13.42
C HIS A 58 8.61 -12.34 13.54
N MET A 59 7.90 -11.59 12.71
CA MET A 59 7.82 -10.13 12.75
C MET A 59 6.36 -9.65 12.83
N ALA A 60 5.41 -10.54 13.15
CA ALA A 60 3.98 -10.22 13.08
C ALA A 60 3.60 -9.04 13.99
N GLU A 61 4.30 -8.84 15.10
CA GLU A 61 4.13 -7.71 16.02
C GLU A 61 4.49 -6.35 15.40
N ARG A 62 5.25 -6.33 14.29
CA ARG A 62 5.66 -5.11 13.59
C ARG A 62 4.64 -4.61 12.56
N ALA A 63 3.42 -5.17 12.55
CA ALA A 63 2.40 -4.82 11.57
C ALA A 63 2.00 -3.34 11.62
N GLU A 64 1.84 -2.78 12.82
CA GLU A 64 1.52 -1.36 12.98
C GLU A 64 2.69 -0.46 12.55
N GLU A 65 3.92 -0.85 12.89
CA GLU A 65 5.13 -0.14 12.47
C GLU A 65 5.23 -0.09 10.94
N LEU A 66 5.07 -1.23 10.27
CA LEU A 66 5.13 -1.30 8.81
C LEU A 66 4.04 -0.44 8.15
N ALA A 67 2.81 -0.49 8.66
CA ALA A 67 1.72 0.36 8.17
C ALA A 67 2.04 1.85 8.32
N GLY A 68 2.58 2.26 9.47
CA GLY A 68 3.00 3.65 9.73
C GLY A 68 4.15 4.13 8.82
N ILE A 69 5.12 3.25 8.55
CA ILE A 69 6.20 3.52 7.58
C ILE A 69 5.61 3.75 6.19
N LYS A 70 4.73 2.85 5.73
CA LYS A 70 4.06 2.97 4.43
C LYS A 70 3.24 4.26 4.33
N ASP A 71 2.52 4.66 5.36
CA ASP A 71 1.73 5.89 5.35
C ASP A 71 2.62 7.13 5.29
N SER A 72 3.73 7.14 6.03
CA SER A 72 4.72 8.21 5.97
C SER A 72 5.35 8.35 4.58
N ILE A 73 5.67 7.24 3.92
CA ILE A 73 6.22 7.24 2.55
C ILE A 73 5.19 7.76 1.56
N PHE A 74 3.97 7.23 1.62
CA PHE A 74 2.89 7.62 0.72
C PHE A 74 2.60 9.13 0.82
N MET A 75 2.50 9.68 2.03
CA MET A 75 2.29 11.12 2.22
C MET A 75 3.42 11.97 1.65
N LYS A 76 4.69 11.56 1.84
CA LYS A 76 5.84 12.27 1.27
C LYS A 76 5.81 12.29 -0.26
N GLU A 77 5.45 11.17 -0.87
CA GLU A 77 5.36 11.06 -2.34
C GLU A 77 4.20 11.86 -2.91
N MET A 78 3.04 11.82 -2.25
CA MET A 78 1.89 12.64 -2.60
C MET A 78 2.23 14.13 -2.56
N VAL A 79 2.86 14.62 -1.50
CA VAL A 79 3.27 16.04 -1.39
C VAL A 79 4.19 16.45 -2.54
N ARG A 80 5.13 15.59 -2.91
CA ARG A 80 6.09 15.86 -4.00
C ARG A 80 5.43 15.99 -5.38
N LEU A 81 4.26 15.39 -5.59
CA LEU A 81 3.52 15.53 -6.85
C LEU A 81 2.84 16.90 -6.99
N PHE A 82 2.73 17.68 -5.92
CA PHE A 82 2.06 18.99 -5.89
C PHE A 82 3.01 20.18 -5.66
N THR A 83 4.33 19.96 -5.64
CA THR A 83 5.37 21.00 -5.46
C THR A 83 6.42 20.91 -6.55
#